data_AF-A0A7C3BSU1-F1
#
_entry.id   AF-A0A7C3BSU1-F1
#
_cell.length_a   1.000
_cell.length_b   1.000
_cell.length_c   1.000
_cell.angle_alpha   90.00
_cell.angle_beta   90.00
_cell.angle_gamma   90.00
#
_symmetry.space_group_name_H-M   'P 1'
#
loop_
_entity.id
_entity.type
_entity.pdbx_description
1 polymer ?
#
loop_
_entity_poly.entity_id
_entity_poly.type
_entity_poly.pdbx_seq_one_letter_code
_entity_poly.pdbx_strand_id
1 'polypeptide(L)'
;MFNETSKMQRIIITVVAVVAGLYLIMLAPTQAMQTLKIAMDQAFVRLIPHDADFYPAIPILAATYSIWIILYVFAGSLSLMLAKKLYDGEKWARATALGLYAIPAVGGITMVIPWFVLALAEYPEKGVPPATISGMPPAMPIMLLGLLFYYIILFADNDSVKNKFLKLIPFTGIGVVSGMVFMNGQHGVRYFIHIPGNFITNAQGLITANPDLLPFTSPLAHSITNLDHLHWQTFEFLSEQMVYSPQTLALLLGGYLNYASSAILVLAIPFMAMKKK
;
A
#
# COMPACT_ATOMS: atom_id res chain seq x y z
N MET A 1 -4.55 -21.84 -16.15
CA MET A 1 -4.72 -21.59 -17.59
C MET A 1 -6.16 -21.27 -17.89
N PHE A 2 -6.40 -20.33 -18.80
CA PHE A 2 -7.74 -19.93 -19.20
C PHE A 2 -8.30 -20.79 -20.33
N ASN A 3 -9.50 -21.33 -20.12
CA ASN A 3 -10.26 -22.02 -21.14
C ASN A 3 -11.14 -21.03 -21.93
N GLU A 4 -11.85 -21.55 -22.93
CA GLU A 4 -12.89 -20.85 -23.69
C GLU A 4 -13.95 -20.24 -22.76
N THR A 5 -14.46 -19.06 -23.13
CA THR A 5 -15.59 -18.41 -22.46
C THR A 5 -16.85 -18.48 -23.34
N SER A 6 -18.00 -18.72 -22.71
CA SER A 6 -19.31 -18.63 -23.37
C SER A 6 -19.70 -17.18 -23.67
N LYS A 7 -20.68 -16.97 -24.54
CA LYS A 7 -21.20 -15.62 -24.85
C LYS A 7 -21.67 -14.86 -23.61
N MET A 8 -22.40 -15.54 -22.70
CA MET A 8 -22.87 -14.92 -21.47
C MET A 8 -21.71 -14.53 -20.55
N GLN A 9 -20.70 -15.40 -20.41
CA GLN A 9 -19.49 -15.07 -19.65
C GLN A 9 -18.75 -13.87 -20.23
N ARG A 10 -18.64 -13.77 -21.56
CA ARG A 10 -18.05 -12.62 -22.26
C ARG A 10 -18.81 -11.33 -21.99
N ILE A 11 -20.14 -11.37 -21.99
CA ILE A 11 -20.97 -10.21 -21.62
C ILE A 11 -20.69 -9.79 -20.17
N ILE A 12 -20.67 -10.74 -19.23
CA ILE A 12 -20.40 -10.45 -17.81
C ILE A 12 -19.04 -9.78 -17.63
N ILE A 13 -17.97 -10.34 -18.19
CA ILE A 13 -16.62 -9.74 -18.04
C ILE A 13 -16.51 -8.38 -18.72
N THR A 14 -17.22 -8.14 -19.82
CA THR A 14 -17.28 -6.83 -20.47
C THR A 14 -18.03 -5.81 -19.62
N VAL A 15 -19.16 -6.18 -19.04
CA VAL A 15 -19.90 -5.31 -18.09
C VAL A 15 -19.02 -4.99 -16.89
N VAL A 16 -18.34 -5.98 -16.32
CA VAL A 16 -17.37 -5.76 -15.24
C VAL A 16 -16.27 -4.81 -15.69
N ALA A 17 -15.74 -4.93 -16.90
CA ALA A 17 -14.72 -4.02 -17.40
C ALA A 17 -15.17 -2.57 -17.52
N VAL A 18 -16.41 -2.35 -17.94
CA VAL A 18 -16.99 -1.01 -17.98
C VAL A 18 -17.22 -0.48 -16.57
N VAL A 19 -17.90 -1.23 -15.70
CA VAL A 19 -18.24 -0.81 -14.33
C VAL A 19 -16.98 -0.57 -13.49
N ALA A 20 -16.03 -1.50 -13.52
CA ALA A 20 -14.75 -1.37 -12.83
C ALA A 20 -13.95 -0.18 -13.38
N GLY A 21 -13.93 -0.02 -14.70
CA GLY A 21 -13.26 1.10 -15.36
C GLY A 21 -13.76 2.46 -14.87
N LEU A 22 -15.08 2.67 -14.88
CA LEU A 22 -15.71 3.90 -14.41
C LEU A 22 -15.49 4.11 -12.91
N TYR A 23 -15.65 3.06 -12.09
CA TYR A 23 -15.42 3.12 -10.65
C TYR A 23 -13.99 3.57 -10.30
N LEU A 24 -12.99 2.97 -10.94
CA LEU A 24 -11.57 3.24 -10.67
C LEU A 24 -11.13 4.64 -11.12
N ILE A 25 -11.80 5.23 -12.11
CA ILE A 25 -11.53 6.60 -12.56
C ILE A 25 -12.26 7.62 -11.69
N MET A 26 -13.54 7.37 -11.35
CA MET A 26 -14.41 8.39 -10.77
C MET A 26 -14.45 8.38 -9.24
N LEU A 27 -14.48 7.19 -8.61
CA LEU A 27 -14.76 7.06 -7.18
C LEU A 27 -13.53 6.65 -6.37
N ALA A 28 -12.74 5.71 -6.87
CA ALA A 28 -11.57 5.21 -6.15
C ALA A 28 -10.53 6.29 -5.79
N PRO A 29 -10.21 7.27 -6.66
CA PRO A 29 -9.26 8.35 -6.31
C PRO A 29 -9.73 9.19 -5.13
N THR A 30 -11.02 9.54 -5.10
CA THR A 30 -11.63 10.34 -4.03
C THR A 30 -11.64 9.57 -2.72
N GLN A 31 -12.02 8.30 -2.75
CA GLN A 31 -12.01 7.41 -1.59
C GLN A 31 -10.61 7.22 -0.99
N ALA A 32 -9.60 7.04 -1.84
CA ALA A 32 -8.20 6.96 -1.44
C ALA A 32 -7.73 8.27 -0.79
N MET A 33 -8.03 9.41 -1.41
CA MET A 33 -7.61 10.73 -0.91
C MET A 33 -8.30 11.09 0.40
N GLN A 34 -9.59 10.77 0.56
CA GLN A 34 -10.30 10.95 1.83
C GLN A 34 -9.66 10.12 2.95
N THR A 35 -9.36 8.85 2.65
CA THR A 35 -8.69 7.96 3.61
C THR A 35 -7.34 8.52 4.03
N LEU A 36 -6.52 8.98 3.07
CA LEU A 36 -5.23 9.60 3.35
C LEU A 36 -5.37 10.83 4.27
N LYS A 37 -6.24 11.77 3.90
CA LYS A 37 -6.40 13.02 4.63
C LYS A 37 -6.84 12.78 6.07
N ILE A 38 -7.81 11.89 6.28
CA ILE A 38 -8.29 11.53 7.61
C ILE A 38 -7.18 10.84 8.42
N ALA A 39 -6.47 9.87 7.84
CA ALA A 39 -5.38 9.19 8.53
C ALA A 39 -4.23 10.14 8.90
N MET A 40 -3.89 11.09 8.02
CA MET A 40 -2.89 12.12 8.29
C MET A 40 -3.34 13.08 9.39
N ASP A 41 -4.60 13.53 9.36
CA ASP A 41 -5.16 14.39 10.40
C ASP A 41 -5.10 13.72 11.78
N GLN A 42 -5.52 12.46 11.87
CA GLN A 42 -5.41 11.68 13.12
C GLN A 42 -3.95 11.51 13.57
N ALA A 43 -3.03 11.24 12.64
CA ALA A 43 -1.62 11.14 12.96
C ALA A 43 -1.06 12.46 13.51
N PHE A 44 -1.37 13.60 12.89
CA PHE A 44 -0.89 14.92 13.32
C PHE A 44 -1.47 15.35 14.67
N VAL A 45 -2.75 15.11 14.91
CA VAL A 45 -3.43 15.60 16.12
C VAL A 45 -3.22 14.67 17.31
N ARG A 46 -3.09 13.35 17.09
CA ARG A 46 -3.07 12.37 18.18
C ARG A 46 -1.78 11.60 18.34
N LEU A 47 -1.08 11.26 17.25
CA LEU A 47 0.06 10.35 17.32
C LEU A 47 1.38 11.10 17.44
N ILE A 48 1.66 11.98 16.47
CA ILE A 48 2.94 12.69 16.35
C ILE A 48 3.31 13.50 17.60
N PRO A 49 2.37 14.18 18.30
CA PRO A 49 2.70 14.91 19.54
C PRO A 49 3.18 14.01 20.69
N HIS A 50 2.86 12.71 20.64
CA HIS A 50 3.17 11.74 21.69
C HIS A 50 4.25 10.74 21.25
N ASP A 51 4.43 10.57 19.94
CA ASP A 51 5.42 9.70 19.34
C ASP A 51 5.81 10.20 17.94
N ALA A 52 6.98 10.81 17.87
CA ALA A 52 7.45 11.40 16.63
C ALA A 52 7.91 10.39 15.57
N ASP A 53 8.04 9.10 15.91
CA ASP A 53 8.32 8.05 14.93
C ASP A 53 7.18 7.89 13.91
N PHE A 54 6.01 8.48 14.17
CA PHE A 54 4.91 8.56 13.21
C PHE A 54 5.07 9.67 12.16
N TYR A 55 5.92 10.68 12.39
CA TYR A 55 6.10 11.77 11.43
C TYR A 55 6.64 11.30 10.07
N PRO A 56 7.65 10.41 9.99
CA PRO A 56 8.11 9.84 8.73
C PRO A 56 7.03 9.11 7.91
N ALA A 57 5.98 8.61 8.56
CA ALA A 57 4.89 7.94 7.87
C ALA A 57 4.12 8.90 6.94
N ILE A 58 4.09 10.20 7.25
CA ILE A 58 3.33 11.21 6.51
C ILE A 58 3.77 11.33 5.04
N PRO A 59 5.04 11.69 4.73
CA PRO A 59 5.47 11.81 3.34
C PRO A 59 5.44 10.46 2.59
N ILE A 60 5.73 9.35 3.28
CA ILE A 60 5.67 8.00 2.69
C ILE A 60 4.23 7.67 2.27
N LEU A 61 3.25 7.91 3.13
CA LEU A 61 1.84 7.67 2.84
C LEU A 61 1.32 8.57 1.73
N ALA A 62 1.68 9.87 1.75
CA ALA A 62 1.29 10.79 0.70
C ALA A 62 1.81 10.34 -0.68
N ALA A 63 3.06 9.91 -0.77
CA ALA A 63 3.65 9.40 -2.00
C ALA A 63 3.01 8.07 -2.45
N THR A 64 2.92 7.09 -1.55
CA THR A 64 2.38 5.76 -1.87
C THR A 64 0.91 5.81 -2.28
N TYR A 65 0.06 6.58 -1.57
CA TYR A 65 -1.33 6.77 -1.97
C TYR A 65 -1.45 7.44 -3.34
N SER A 66 -0.62 8.46 -3.61
CA SER A 66 -0.63 9.15 -4.91
C SER A 66 -0.28 8.19 -6.05
N ILE A 67 0.72 7.33 -5.86
CA ILE A 67 1.09 6.29 -6.82
C ILE A 67 -0.08 5.34 -7.07
N TRP A 68 -0.72 4.85 -6.01
CA TRP A 68 -1.89 3.97 -6.16
C TRP A 68 -3.06 4.64 -6.87
N ILE A 69 -3.34 5.91 -6.57
CA ILE A 69 -4.38 6.68 -7.25
C ILE A 69 -4.11 6.78 -8.75
N ILE A 70 -2.87 7.09 -9.15
CA ILE A 70 -2.46 7.11 -10.56
C ILE A 70 -2.68 5.73 -11.18
N LEU A 71 -2.29 4.66 -10.48
CA LEU A 71 -2.48 3.29 -10.94
C LEU A 71 -3.97 2.91 -11.06
N TYR A 72 -4.85 3.43 -10.21
CA TYR A 72 -6.30 3.22 -10.34
C TYR A 72 -6.85 3.87 -11.60
N VAL A 73 -6.47 5.12 -11.87
CA VAL A 73 -6.89 5.82 -13.09
C VAL A 73 -6.37 5.11 -14.34
N PHE A 74 -5.11 4.67 -14.30
CA PHE A 74 -4.51 3.87 -15.37
C PHE A 74 -5.24 2.54 -15.57
N ALA A 75 -5.45 1.77 -14.49
CA ALA A 75 -6.13 0.49 -14.53
C ALA A 75 -7.59 0.63 -15.03
N GLY A 76 -8.29 1.67 -14.56
CA GLY A 76 -9.64 1.98 -14.98
C GLY A 76 -9.72 2.34 -16.46
N SER A 77 -8.81 3.19 -16.94
CA SER A 77 -8.74 3.58 -18.35
C SER A 77 -8.46 2.38 -19.26
N LEU A 78 -7.47 1.56 -18.89
CA LEU A 78 -7.12 0.38 -19.66
C LEU A 78 -8.23 -0.68 -19.62
N SER A 79 -8.94 -0.81 -18.50
CA SER A 79 -10.13 -1.67 -18.39
C SER A 79 -11.21 -1.29 -19.41
N LEU A 80 -11.50 0.00 -19.58
CA LEU A 80 -12.45 0.48 -20.59
C LEU A 80 -11.97 0.15 -22.00
N MET A 81 -10.68 0.34 -22.29
CA MET A 81 -10.10 0.01 -23.60
C MET A 81 -10.18 -1.50 -23.91
N LEU A 82 -10.07 -2.36 -22.89
CA LEU A 82 -10.14 -3.81 -23.05
C LEU A 82 -11.57 -4.34 -23.20
N ALA A 83 -12.61 -3.54 -22.90
CA ALA A 83 -13.99 -4.01 -22.88
C ALA A 83 -14.43 -4.74 -24.16
N LYS A 84 -14.08 -4.19 -25.34
CA LYS A 84 -14.35 -4.82 -26.64
C LYS A 84 -13.58 -6.13 -26.81
N LYS A 85 -12.29 -6.13 -26.47
CA LYS A 85 -11.43 -7.32 -26.59
C LYS A 85 -11.85 -8.45 -25.65
N LEU A 86 -12.37 -8.12 -24.48
CA LEU A 86 -12.98 -9.06 -23.55
C LEU A 86 -14.29 -9.63 -24.11
N TYR A 87 -15.10 -8.81 -24.76
CA TYR A 87 -16.34 -9.26 -25.42
C TYR A 87 -16.03 -10.24 -26.57
N ASP A 88 -14.98 -9.95 -27.35
CA ASP A 88 -14.50 -10.79 -28.44
C ASP A 88 -13.91 -12.13 -27.92
N GLY A 89 -13.64 -12.23 -26.62
CA GLY A 89 -13.14 -13.44 -25.95
C GLY A 89 -11.62 -13.60 -26.05
N GLU A 90 -10.88 -12.52 -26.31
CA GLU A 90 -9.44 -12.58 -26.49
C GLU A 90 -8.73 -12.92 -25.16
N LYS A 91 -8.00 -14.05 -25.14
CA LYS A 91 -7.39 -14.60 -23.91
C LYS A 91 -6.37 -13.66 -23.26
N TRP A 92 -5.58 -12.93 -24.06
CA TRP A 92 -4.60 -11.97 -23.55
C TRP A 92 -5.28 -10.78 -22.88
N ALA A 93 -6.43 -10.33 -23.40
CA ALA A 93 -7.19 -9.23 -22.81
C ALA A 93 -7.73 -9.63 -21.44
N ARG A 94 -8.20 -10.88 -21.30
CA ARG A 94 -8.61 -11.43 -20.00
C ARG A 94 -7.45 -11.54 -19.00
N ALA A 95 -6.29 -12.01 -19.45
CA ALA A 95 -5.09 -12.07 -18.61
C ALA A 95 -4.63 -10.67 -18.16
N THR A 96 -4.70 -9.70 -19.07
CA THR A 96 -4.40 -8.30 -18.77
C THR A 96 -5.38 -7.74 -17.74
N ALA A 97 -6.69 -7.92 -17.95
CA ALA A 97 -7.73 -7.49 -17.02
C ALA A 97 -7.57 -8.13 -15.63
N LEU A 98 -7.16 -9.40 -15.55
CA LEU A 98 -6.86 -10.04 -14.27
C LEU A 98 -5.73 -9.31 -13.53
N GLY A 99 -4.63 -8.98 -14.22
CA GLY A 99 -3.56 -8.18 -13.63
C GLY A 99 -4.02 -6.78 -13.22
N LEU A 100 -4.85 -6.12 -14.05
CA LEU A 100 -5.36 -4.78 -13.75
C LEU A 100 -6.21 -4.74 -12.49
N TYR A 101 -7.05 -5.75 -12.25
CA TYR A 101 -7.88 -5.79 -11.03
C TYR A 101 -7.13 -6.25 -9.78
N ALA A 102 -5.92 -6.78 -9.92
CA ALA A 102 -5.03 -6.95 -8.77
C ALA A 102 -4.56 -5.60 -8.19
N ILE A 103 -4.45 -4.56 -9.03
CA ILE A 103 -4.04 -3.21 -8.60
C ILE A 103 -4.97 -2.64 -7.52
N PRO A 104 -6.30 -2.50 -7.72
CA PRO A 104 -7.19 -1.99 -6.67
C PRO A 104 -7.34 -2.93 -5.48
N ALA A 105 -7.15 -4.25 -5.65
CA ALA A 105 -7.15 -5.16 -4.52
C ALA A 105 -5.94 -4.93 -3.60
N VAL A 106 -4.73 -4.87 -4.18
CA VAL A 106 -3.48 -4.64 -3.45
C VAL A 106 -3.40 -3.21 -2.94
N GLY A 107 -3.66 -2.22 -3.79
CA GLY A 107 -3.70 -0.81 -3.39
C GLY A 107 -4.76 -0.53 -2.32
N GLY A 108 -5.92 -1.19 -2.41
CA GLY A 108 -6.99 -1.04 -1.42
C GLY A 108 -6.54 -1.51 -0.03
N ILE A 109 -5.95 -2.70 0.09
CA ILE A 109 -5.48 -3.19 1.40
C ILE A 109 -4.33 -2.34 1.95
N THR A 110 -3.45 -1.84 1.08
CA THR A 110 -2.33 -0.97 1.51
C THR A 110 -2.80 0.41 1.98
N MET A 111 -4.01 0.82 1.61
CA MET A 111 -4.67 2.01 2.16
C MET A 111 -5.46 1.69 3.43
N VAL A 112 -6.05 0.50 3.53
CA VAL A 112 -6.85 0.08 4.68
C VAL A 112 -5.99 -0.09 5.94
N ILE A 113 -4.78 -0.64 5.83
CA ILE A 113 -3.96 -0.90 7.02
C ILE A 113 -3.51 0.39 7.72
N PRO A 114 -2.99 1.42 7.02
CA PRO A 114 -2.67 2.71 7.63
C PRO A 114 -3.85 3.35 8.37
N TRP A 115 -5.08 3.12 7.95
CA TRP A 115 -6.25 3.58 8.70
C TRP A 115 -6.32 2.95 10.10
N PHE A 116 -6.14 1.65 10.20
CA PHE A 116 -6.13 0.97 11.50
C PHE A 116 -4.95 1.40 12.37
N VAL A 117 -3.78 1.64 11.76
CA VAL A 117 -2.56 1.99 12.50
C VAL A 117 -2.51 3.46 12.91
N LEU A 118 -3.02 4.38 12.08
CA LEU A 118 -2.89 5.82 12.31
C LEU A 118 -4.16 6.49 12.80
N ALA A 119 -5.31 5.97 12.38
CA ALA A 119 -6.58 6.60 12.66
C ALA A 119 -7.29 5.95 13.85
N LEU A 120 -7.23 4.61 13.96
CA LEU A 120 -7.95 3.87 14.99
C LEU A 120 -7.08 3.29 16.10
N ALA A 121 -5.76 3.22 15.93
CA ALA A 121 -4.89 2.65 16.94
C ALA A 121 -4.97 3.45 18.25
N GLU A 122 -4.90 2.71 19.35
CA GLU A 122 -4.85 3.23 20.70
C GLU A 122 -3.49 2.90 21.29
N TYR A 123 -2.83 3.91 21.84
CA TYR A 123 -1.53 3.79 22.53
C TYR A 123 -1.64 4.43 23.92
N PRO A 124 -2.47 3.88 24.83
CA PRO A 124 -2.71 4.47 26.15
C PRO A 124 -1.42 4.58 26.97
N GLU A 125 -0.45 3.68 26.77
CA GLU A 125 0.86 3.69 27.41
C GLU A 125 1.73 4.88 27.01
N LYS A 126 1.46 5.49 25.84
CA LYS A 126 2.13 6.70 25.34
C LYS A 126 1.34 7.98 25.64
N GLY A 127 0.21 7.87 26.35
CA GLY A 127 -0.69 8.99 26.62
C GLY A 127 -1.43 9.51 25.39
N VAL A 128 -1.50 8.72 24.31
CA VAL A 128 -2.21 9.09 23.08
C VAL A 128 -3.72 9.15 23.36
N PRO A 129 -4.41 10.26 23.00
CA PRO A 129 -5.85 10.35 23.15
C PRO A 129 -6.60 9.29 22.32
N PRO A 130 -7.78 8.83 22.78
CA PRO A 130 -8.62 7.90 22.01
C PRO A 130 -8.96 8.40 20.61
N ALA A 131 -9.31 7.48 19.71
CA ALA A 131 -9.70 7.83 18.35
C ALA A 131 -10.97 8.68 18.32
N THR A 132 -10.93 9.79 17.57
CA THR A 132 -12.09 10.66 17.38
C THR A 132 -12.97 10.22 16.21
N ILE A 133 -12.52 9.19 15.48
CA ILE A 133 -13.22 8.59 14.36
C ILE A 133 -13.40 7.09 14.61
N SER A 134 -14.38 6.48 13.93
CA SER A 134 -14.64 5.05 14.00
C SER A 134 -15.01 4.50 12.62
N GLY A 135 -15.10 3.17 12.51
CA GLY A 135 -15.55 2.47 11.31
C GLY A 135 -14.45 2.18 10.30
N MET A 136 -14.89 1.77 9.10
CA MET A 136 -14.00 1.37 8.01
C MET A 136 -13.53 2.57 7.19
N PRO A 137 -12.31 2.54 6.63
CA PRO A 137 -11.81 3.62 5.80
C PRO A 137 -12.66 3.78 4.52
N PRO A 138 -12.78 5.01 3.99
CA PRO A 138 -13.40 5.25 2.69
C PRO A 138 -12.77 4.44 1.53
N ALA A 139 -11.52 4.00 1.66
CA ALA A 139 -10.81 3.15 0.69
C ALA A 139 -11.19 1.66 0.77
N MET A 140 -11.92 1.21 1.80
CA MET A 140 -12.34 -0.19 1.95
C MET A 140 -13.08 -0.75 0.72
N PRO A 141 -14.02 -0.01 0.08
CA PRO A 141 -14.67 -0.46 -1.14
C PRO A 141 -13.70 -0.71 -2.31
N ILE A 142 -12.57 0.01 -2.38
CA ILE A 142 -11.58 -0.17 -3.46
C ILE A 142 -11.03 -1.60 -3.41
N MET A 143 -10.67 -2.06 -2.21
CA MET A 143 -10.19 -3.41 -1.98
C MET A 143 -11.27 -4.45 -2.31
N LEU A 144 -12.47 -4.29 -1.74
CA LEU A 144 -13.55 -5.27 -1.86
C LEU A 144 -14.04 -5.40 -3.30
N LEU A 145 -14.25 -4.28 -4.00
CA LEU A 145 -14.66 -4.28 -5.40
C LEU A 145 -13.52 -4.73 -6.31
N GLY A 146 -12.27 -4.34 -6.03
CA GLY A 146 -11.09 -4.83 -6.75
C GLY A 146 -11.01 -6.36 -6.72
N LEU A 147 -11.15 -6.97 -5.53
CA LEU A 147 -11.20 -8.42 -5.36
C LEU A 147 -12.40 -9.05 -6.08
N LEU A 148 -13.58 -8.43 -6.00
CA LEU A 148 -14.77 -8.90 -6.70
C LEU A 148 -14.53 -8.96 -8.21
N PHE A 149 -14.05 -7.87 -8.81
CA PHE A 149 -13.74 -7.80 -10.24
C PHE A 149 -12.65 -8.81 -10.63
N TYR A 150 -11.60 -8.92 -9.82
CA TYR A 150 -10.53 -9.88 -9.99
C TYR A 150 -11.04 -11.33 -10.07
N TYR A 151 -11.85 -11.76 -9.09
CA TYR A 151 -12.37 -13.13 -9.07
C TYR A 151 -13.40 -13.40 -10.17
N ILE A 152 -14.20 -12.41 -10.56
CA ILE A 152 -15.09 -12.56 -11.71
C ILE A 152 -14.26 -12.85 -12.97
N ILE A 153 -13.18 -12.11 -13.22
CA ILE A 153 -12.29 -12.39 -14.35
C ILE A 153 -11.59 -13.74 -14.22
N LEU A 154 -11.09 -14.07 -13.02
CA LEU A 154 -10.35 -15.32 -12.78
C LEU A 154 -11.22 -16.55 -13.08
N PHE A 155 -12.50 -16.51 -12.72
CA PHE A 155 -13.42 -17.63 -12.83
C PHE A 155 -14.38 -17.56 -14.03
N ALA A 156 -14.19 -16.60 -14.94
CA ALA A 156 -15.04 -16.42 -16.10
C ALA A 156 -15.01 -17.55 -17.15
N ASP A 157 -14.07 -18.49 -17.10
CA ASP A 157 -14.00 -19.58 -18.08
C ASP A 157 -14.98 -20.73 -17.83
N ASN A 158 -15.25 -21.45 -18.91
CA ASN A 158 -15.79 -22.80 -18.88
C ASN A 158 -14.70 -23.77 -18.41
N ASP A 159 -14.55 -23.84 -17.09
CA ASP A 159 -13.68 -24.80 -16.43
C ASP A 159 -14.44 -25.51 -15.31
N SER A 160 -13.96 -26.69 -14.95
CA SER A 160 -14.56 -27.46 -13.85
C SER A 160 -14.43 -26.70 -12.52
N VAL A 161 -15.38 -26.91 -11.60
CA VAL A 161 -15.34 -26.33 -10.25
C VAL A 161 -14.02 -26.67 -9.55
N LYS A 162 -13.55 -27.92 -9.68
CA LYS A 162 -12.26 -28.38 -9.17
C LYS A 162 -11.11 -27.51 -9.68
N ASN A 163 -11.05 -27.24 -10.98
CA ASN A 163 -9.98 -26.42 -11.56
C ASN A 163 -10.09 -24.94 -11.15
N LYS A 164 -11.30 -24.43 -10.95
CA LYS A 164 -11.50 -23.07 -10.40
C LYS A 164 -10.95 -22.96 -8.98
N PHE A 165 -11.19 -23.94 -8.12
CA PHE A 165 -10.56 -24.00 -6.79
C PHE A 165 -9.03 -24.07 -6.87
N LEU A 166 -8.47 -24.86 -7.81
CA LEU A 166 -7.02 -24.91 -8.02
C LEU A 166 -6.42 -23.59 -8.52
N LYS A 167 -7.19 -22.75 -9.22
CA LYS A 167 -6.79 -21.38 -9.59
C LYS A 167 -6.87 -20.43 -8.39
N LEU A 168 -7.90 -20.57 -7.55
CA LEU A 168 -8.13 -19.67 -6.41
C LEU A 168 -6.88 -19.53 -5.54
N ILE A 169 -6.26 -20.64 -5.13
CA ILE A 169 -5.16 -20.66 -4.17
C ILE A 169 -3.93 -19.84 -4.65
N PRO A 170 -3.30 -20.15 -5.80
CA PRO A 170 -2.10 -19.42 -6.23
C PRO A 170 -2.39 -17.96 -6.56
N PHE A 171 -3.53 -17.66 -7.21
CA PHE A 171 -3.86 -16.28 -7.58
C PHE A 171 -4.22 -15.42 -6.36
N THR A 172 -4.90 -15.99 -5.36
CA THR A 172 -5.16 -15.31 -4.08
C THR A 172 -3.86 -15.12 -3.29
N GLY A 173 -3.04 -16.18 -3.19
CA GLY A 173 -1.79 -16.15 -2.46
C GLY A 173 -0.84 -15.07 -2.96
N ILE A 174 -0.75 -14.88 -4.28
CA ILE A 174 0.09 -13.83 -4.88
C ILE A 174 -0.41 -12.44 -4.51
N GLY A 175 -1.72 -12.20 -4.51
CA GLY A 175 -2.29 -10.93 -4.07
C GLY A 175 -2.06 -10.66 -2.59
N VAL A 176 -2.26 -11.68 -1.74
CA VAL A 176 -2.04 -11.62 -0.29
C VAL A 176 -0.57 -11.32 0.04
N VAL A 177 0.36 -12.04 -0.60
CA VAL A 177 1.80 -11.79 -0.44
C VAL A 177 2.17 -10.41 -0.97
N SER A 178 1.65 -10.00 -2.12
CA SER A 178 1.91 -8.67 -2.70
C SER A 178 1.48 -7.54 -1.76
N GLY A 179 0.28 -7.62 -1.16
CA GLY A 179 -0.19 -6.65 -0.17
C GLY A 179 0.63 -6.64 1.12
N MET A 180 0.92 -7.82 1.69
CA MET A 180 1.74 -7.94 2.89
C MET A 180 3.15 -7.38 2.70
N VAL A 181 3.80 -7.77 1.60
CA VAL A 181 5.16 -7.33 1.29
C VAL A 181 5.19 -5.82 1.06
N PHE A 182 4.22 -5.23 0.36
CA PHE A 182 4.13 -3.77 0.21
C PHE A 182 4.03 -3.08 1.58
N MET A 183 3.15 -3.56 2.46
CA MET A 183 2.97 -2.98 3.79
C MET A 183 4.19 -3.10 4.68
N ASN A 184 4.90 -4.22 4.59
CA ASN A 184 6.19 -4.41 5.24
C ASN A 184 7.25 -3.45 4.68
N GLY A 185 7.23 -3.20 3.37
CA GLY A 185 8.06 -2.17 2.73
C GLY A 185 7.78 -0.79 3.33
N GLN A 186 6.51 -0.43 3.47
CA GLN A 186 6.09 0.84 4.04
C GLN A 186 6.47 1.02 5.52
N HIS A 187 6.35 -0.04 6.31
CA HIS A 187 6.84 -0.04 7.69
C HIS A 187 8.37 -0.03 7.76
N GLY A 188 9.04 -0.74 6.87
CA GLY A 188 10.51 -0.80 6.83
C GLY A 188 11.13 0.56 6.48
N VAL A 189 10.62 1.22 5.44
CA VAL A 189 11.15 2.50 4.95
C VAL A 189 11.05 3.61 6.00
N ARG A 190 10.03 3.59 6.88
CA ARG A 190 9.90 4.60 7.95
C ARG A 190 11.10 4.62 8.91
N TYR A 191 11.71 3.46 9.17
CA TYR A 191 12.85 3.35 10.08
C TYR A 191 14.13 3.96 9.49
N PHE A 192 14.16 4.22 8.18
CA PHE A 192 15.27 4.94 7.52
C PHE A 192 15.17 6.45 7.62
N ILE A 193 13.95 6.95 7.81
CA ILE A 193 13.68 8.37 7.91
C ILE A 193 13.50 8.74 9.39
N HIS A 194 14.07 7.95 10.32
CA HIS A 194 14.05 8.28 11.74
C HIS A 194 14.69 9.65 11.93
N ILE A 195 13.93 10.57 12.53
CA ILE A 195 14.42 11.88 12.89
C ILE A 195 14.79 11.78 14.36
N PRO A 196 16.09 11.86 14.72
CA PRO A 196 16.49 11.79 16.12
C PRO A 196 15.87 12.96 16.89
N GLY A 197 15.31 12.70 18.08
CA GLY A 197 14.85 13.75 19.00
C GLY A 197 13.46 13.50 19.60
N ASN A 198 13.25 14.02 20.82
CA ASN A 198 11.90 14.26 21.33
C ASN A 198 11.39 15.53 20.67
N PHE A 199 10.21 15.47 20.04
CA PHE A 199 9.59 16.65 19.45
C PHE A 199 8.55 17.19 20.40
N ILE A 200 8.64 18.47 20.71
CA ILE A 200 7.61 19.21 21.44
C ILE A 200 6.87 20.10 20.45
N THR A 201 5.67 20.52 20.82
CA THR A 201 5.03 21.67 20.17
C THR A 201 5.53 22.93 20.86
N ASN A 202 6.07 23.88 20.10
CA ASN A 202 6.41 25.20 20.63
C ASN A 202 5.14 26.01 20.96
N ALA A 203 5.30 27.23 21.47
CA ALA A 203 4.18 28.11 21.82
C ALA A 203 3.24 28.44 20.64
N GLN A 204 3.65 28.20 19.40
CA GLN A 204 2.88 28.38 18.18
C GLN A 204 2.26 27.08 17.67
N GLY A 205 2.40 25.96 18.39
CA GLY A 205 1.91 24.64 17.99
C GLY A 205 2.72 23.99 16.87
N LEU A 206 3.91 24.51 16.55
CA LEU A 206 4.81 23.90 15.57
C LEU A 206 5.66 22.84 16.25
N ILE A 207 5.85 21.71 15.55
CA ILE A 207 6.74 20.64 15.99
C ILE A 207 8.17 21.17 15.98
N THR A 208 8.81 21.26 17.15
CA THR A 208 10.20 21.66 17.33
C THR A 208 10.95 20.59 18.14
N ALA A 209 12.27 20.54 17.97
CA ALA A 209 13.15 19.79 18.85
C ALA A 209 12.91 20.21 20.32
N ASN A 210 12.78 19.25 21.25
CA ASN A 210 12.78 19.54 22.68
C ASN A 210 14.19 20.02 23.09
N PRO A 211 14.34 21.25 23.62
CA PRO A 211 15.64 21.74 24.09
C PRO A 211 16.13 21.02 25.36
N ASP A 212 15.23 20.44 26.15
CA ASP A 212 15.56 19.73 27.40
C ASP A 212 15.43 18.21 27.20
N LEU A 213 16.56 17.55 26.90
CA LEU A 213 16.61 16.11 26.61
C LEU A 213 16.80 15.25 27.87
N LEU A 214 15.99 14.20 27.97
CA LEU A 214 16.52 12.85 28.23
C LEU A 214 16.60 12.16 26.86
N PRO A 215 17.78 11.65 26.44
CA PRO A 215 17.92 11.00 25.14
C PRO A 215 17.10 9.71 25.13
N PHE A 216 15.97 9.73 24.43
CA PHE A 216 15.20 8.54 24.10
C PHE A 216 15.44 8.14 22.65
N THR A 217 16.67 8.27 22.17
CA THR A 217 17.08 7.52 20.99
C THR A 217 17.34 6.09 21.45
N SER A 218 16.47 5.16 21.04
CA SER A 218 16.73 3.75 21.35
C SER A 218 18.12 3.39 20.78
N PRO A 219 18.95 2.61 21.48
CA PRO A 219 20.23 2.12 20.95
C PRO A 219 20.10 1.45 19.56
N LEU A 220 18.91 0.95 19.25
CA LEU A 220 18.58 0.34 17.97
C LEU A 220 18.40 1.37 16.83
N ALA A 221 17.78 2.53 17.11
CA ALA A 221 17.63 3.60 16.12
C ALA A 221 18.99 4.20 15.70
N HIS A 222 19.92 4.28 16.66
CA HIS A 222 21.32 4.65 16.40
C HIS A 222 22.00 3.68 15.43
N SER A 223 21.97 2.38 15.74
CA SER A 223 22.63 1.34 14.92
C SER A 223 22.01 1.12 13.53
N ILE A 224 20.81 1.62 13.26
CA ILE A 224 20.12 1.45 11.97
C ILE A 224 20.30 2.65 11.04
N THR A 225 20.37 3.87 11.55
CA THR A 225 20.43 5.09 10.71
C THR A 225 21.84 5.56 10.38
N ASN A 226 22.86 5.15 11.15
CA ASN A 226 24.25 5.55 10.95
C ASN A 226 24.44 7.09 10.95
N LEU A 227 23.57 7.80 11.67
CA LEU A 227 23.66 9.24 11.88
C LEU A 227 24.56 9.58 13.09
N ASP A 228 25.25 8.58 13.64
CA ASP A 228 26.14 8.57 14.79
C ASP A 228 27.30 9.59 14.68
N HIS A 229 27.55 10.06 13.47
CA HIS A 229 28.60 11.01 13.16
C HIS A 229 28.12 12.47 13.18
N LEU A 230 26.81 12.74 13.31
CA LEU A 230 26.24 14.09 13.32
C LEU A 230 25.35 14.33 14.55
N HIS A 231 25.55 15.46 15.21
CA HIS A 231 24.69 15.96 16.26
C HIS A 231 23.37 16.41 15.63
N TRP A 232 22.26 15.74 15.95
CA TRP A 232 20.98 15.91 15.24
C TRP A 232 20.38 17.32 15.28
N GLN A 233 20.77 18.17 16.24
CA GLN A 233 20.30 19.56 16.35
C GLN A 233 21.22 20.56 15.64
N THR A 234 22.53 20.38 15.76
CA THR A 234 23.52 21.35 15.26
C THR A 234 24.11 20.94 13.91
N PHE A 235 23.89 19.69 13.50
CA PHE A 235 24.53 19.03 12.36
C PHE A 235 26.07 19.10 12.43
N GLU A 236 26.63 19.26 13.63
CA GLU A 236 28.06 19.21 13.86
C GLU A 236 28.52 17.76 13.99
N PHE A 237 29.77 17.49 13.62
CA PHE A 237 30.27 16.12 13.67
C PHE A 237 30.52 15.67 15.11
N LEU A 238 29.88 14.58 15.54
CA LEU A 238 30.14 13.90 16.82
C LEU A 238 31.29 12.87 16.71
N SER A 239 31.56 12.42 15.49
CA SER A 239 32.59 11.43 15.16
C SER A 239 33.09 11.73 13.75
N GLU A 240 34.40 11.57 13.52
CA GLU A 240 35.01 11.69 12.19
C GLU A 240 34.65 10.51 11.26
N GLN A 241 34.21 9.38 11.82
CA GLN A 241 33.93 8.16 11.07
C GLN A 241 32.44 7.88 10.99
N MET A 242 31.92 7.78 9.77
CA MET A 242 30.62 7.18 9.47
C MET A 242 30.73 5.66 9.63
N VAL A 243 30.10 5.09 10.66
CA VAL A 243 30.16 3.65 10.92
C VAL A 243 29.03 2.93 10.20
N TYR A 244 29.28 2.55 8.95
CA TYR A 244 28.30 1.80 8.16
C TYR A 244 27.84 0.52 8.88
N SER A 245 26.55 0.45 9.16
CA SER A 245 25.88 -0.74 9.68
C SER A 245 25.36 -1.58 8.51
N PRO A 246 25.86 -2.81 8.30
CA PRO A 246 25.32 -3.72 7.29
C PRO A 246 23.81 -3.98 7.45
N GLN A 247 23.29 -3.80 8.67
CA GLN A 247 21.87 -3.91 8.97
C GLN A 247 21.04 -2.80 8.29
N THR A 248 21.61 -1.60 8.10
CA THR A 248 21.00 -0.51 7.32
C THR A 248 20.77 -0.94 5.87
N LEU A 249 21.73 -1.62 5.24
CA LEU A 249 21.56 -2.14 3.87
C LEU A 249 20.52 -3.25 3.80
N ALA A 250 20.55 -4.19 4.75
CA ALA A 250 19.60 -5.29 4.80
C ALA A 250 18.16 -4.79 4.98
N LEU A 251 17.97 -3.74 5.79
CA LEU A 251 16.68 -3.09 5.98
C LEU A 251 16.29 -2.24 4.73
N LEU A 252 17.25 -1.65 4.00
CA LEU A 252 16.99 -0.74 2.86
C LEU A 252 16.60 -1.58 1.65
N LEU A 253 17.42 -2.58 1.38
CA LEU A 253 17.10 -3.63 0.43
C LEU A 253 15.80 -4.32 0.86
N GLY A 254 15.62 -4.66 2.15
CA GLY A 254 14.39 -5.24 2.65
C GLY A 254 13.15 -4.38 2.35
N GLY A 255 13.17 -3.09 2.71
CA GLY A 255 12.03 -2.18 2.53
C GLY A 255 11.70 -1.88 1.07
N TYR A 256 12.70 -1.42 0.30
CA TYR A 256 12.48 -1.04 -1.11
C TYR A 256 12.36 -2.25 -2.05
N LEU A 257 13.09 -3.36 -1.82
CA LEU A 257 12.90 -4.58 -2.62
C LEU A 257 11.55 -5.23 -2.31
N ASN A 258 10.98 -5.01 -1.13
CA ASN A 258 9.62 -5.43 -0.85
C ASN A 258 8.62 -4.67 -1.74
N TYR A 259 8.75 -3.35 -1.91
CA TYR A 259 7.93 -2.63 -2.89
C TYR A 259 8.10 -3.18 -4.31
N ALA A 260 9.33 -3.39 -4.75
CA ALA A 260 9.62 -3.94 -6.08
C ALA A 260 9.02 -5.36 -6.23
N SER A 261 9.16 -6.19 -5.21
CA SER A 261 8.62 -7.56 -5.19
C SER A 261 7.10 -7.56 -5.24
N SER A 262 6.44 -6.67 -4.49
CA SER A 262 4.99 -6.48 -4.57
C SER A 262 4.55 -6.12 -5.99
N ALA A 263 5.23 -5.17 -6.64
CA ALA A 263 4.94 -4.77 -8.02
C ALA A 263 5.19 -5.90 -9.03
N ILE A 264 6.30 -6.63 -8.90
CA ILE A 264 6.64 -7.77 -9.75
C ILE A 264 5.59 -8.88 -9.61
N LEU A 265 5.10 -9.14 -8.39
CA LEU A 265 4.04 -10.13 -8.14
C LEU A 265 2.73 -9.75 -8.83
N VAL A 266 2.34 -8.46 -8.79
CA VAL A 266 1.17 -7.96 -9.53
C VAL A 266 1.38 -8.12 -11.04
N LEU A 267 2.55 -7.74 -11.55
CA LEU A 267 2.89 -7.85 -12.97
C LEU A 267 3.01 -9.31 -13.45
N ALA A 268 3.34 -10.26 -12.57
CA ALA A 268 3.44 -11.68 -12.90
C ALA A 268 2.08 -12.33 -13.20
N ILE A 269 0.97 -11.79 -12.66
CA ILE A 269 -0.38 -12.35 -12.77
C ILE A 269 -0.80 -12.60 -14.24
N PRO A 270 -0.73 -11.61 -15.15
CA PRO A 270 -1.01 -11.83 -16.57
C PRO A 270 -0.15 -12.94 -17.20
N PHE A 271 1.15 -12.97 -16.90
CA PHE A 271 2.07 -13.94 -17.51
C PHE A 271 1.79 -15.37 -17.04
N MET A 272 1.50 -15.56 -15.74
CA MET A 272 1.10 -16.88 -15.22
C MET A 272 -0.23 -17.34 -15.81
N ALA A 273 -1.17 -16.42 -16.03
CA ALA A 273 -2.45 -16.73 -16.65
C ALA A 273 -2.30 -17.17 -18.13
N MET A 274 -1.32 -16.61 -18.84
CA MET A 274 -1.03 -16.89 -20.25
C MET A 274 -0.11 -18.10 -20.49
N LYS A 275 0.56 -18.64 -19.47
CA LYS A 275 1.52 -19.75 -19.63
C LYS A 275 0.84 -20.94 -20.33
N LYS A 276 1.29 -21.25 -21.55
CA LYS A 276 0.87 -22.44 -22.30
C LYS A 276 1.46 -23.68 -21.62
N LYS A 277 0.64 -24.72 -21.45
CA LYS A 277 1.14 -26.09 -21.28
C LYS A 277 1.40 -26.67 -22.66
#